data_AF-A0A2D5MTD3-F1
#
_entry.id   AF-A0A2D5MTD3-F1
#
_cell.length_a   1.000
_cell.length_b   1.000
_cell.length_c   1.000
_cell.angle_alpha   90.00
_cell.angle_beta   90.00
_cell.angle_gamma   90.00
#
_symmetry.space_group_name_H-M   'P 1'
#
loop_
_entity.id
_entity.type
_entity.pdbx_description
1 polymer ?
#
loop_
_entity_poly.entity_id
_entity_poly.type
_entity_poly.pdbx_seq_one_letter_code
_entity_poly.pdbx_strand_id
1 'polypeptide(L)'
;MAQGFATIQRNVTNETTGYTTLFEKITELTGGQKQSFNWYKNAVKKSAMDYKKDPSKIIRDERIDNRGKEEETDENILRAYAVSGHLYMFEYKAKTRWLPYYDTFPLVYVMKASPDEFSGVNLHYMAPKKRIMVIKKLMEGRIDVPKRCFHKYLTSQVDGMMLDLASKEWDTAILLPIENFVRNVKGSAGRFPYTKELVWEETDDKYYDRIRGRRIIRGYGNRKDTEMVK
;
A
#
# COMPACT_ATOMS: atom_id res chain seq x y z
N MET A 1 -15.34 -25.01 -11.85
CA MET A 1 -14.26 -25.15 -10.84
C MET A 1 -13.45 -23.87 -10.83
N ALA A 2 -13.71 -22.95 -9.88
CA ALA A 2 -13.07 -21.64 -9.85
C ALA A 2 -11.58 -21.79 -9.48
N GLN A 3 -10.69 -21.39 -10.39
CA GLN A 3 -9.24 -21.39 -10.15
C GLN A 3 -8.92 -20.69 -8.82
N GLY A 4 -8.26 -21.43 -7.94
CA GLY A 4 -7.79 -20.97 -6.64
C GLY A 4 -6.70 -19.89 -6.77
N PHE A 5 -6.48 -19.14 -5.68
CA PHE A 5 -5.39 -18.15 -5.56
C PHE A 5 -3.99 -18.71 -5.89
N ALA A 6 -3.84 -20.03 -5.98
CA ALA A 6 -2.63 -20.72 -6.41
C ALA A 6 -2.19 -20.41 -7.86
N THR A 7 -3.06 -19.86 -8.72
CA THR A 7 -2.77 -19.69 -10.17
C THR A 7 -2.31 -18.29 -10.58
N ILE A 8 -2.24 -17.32 -9.66
CA ILE A 8 -1.55 -16.07 -9.95
C ILE A 8 -0.06 -16.41 -9.94
N GLN A 9 0.55 -16.51 -11.13
CA GLN A 9 1.99 -16.68 -11.32
C GLN A 9 2.71 -15.73 -10.36
N ARG A 10 3.21 -16.29 -9.26
CA ARG A 10 4.06 -15.58 -8.32
C ARG A 10 5.29 -15.21 -9.14
N ASN A 11 5.59 -13.91 -9.24
CA ASN A 11 6.97 -13.56 -9.54
C ASN A 11 7.82 -14.25 -8.50
N VAL A 12 8.91 -14.87 -8.97
CA VAL A 12 9.85 -15.68 -8.20
C VAL A 12 10.05 -15.06 -6.83
N THR A 13 9.64 -15.77 -5.77
CA THR A 13 10.03 -15.45 -4.41
C THR A 13 11.53 -15.25 -4.43
N ASN A 14 12.02 -14.04 -4.18
CA ASN A 14 13.45 -13.84 -4.04
C ASN A 14 13.90 -14.75 -2.90
N GLU A 15 14.59 -15.85 -3.23
CA GLU A 15 15.08 -16.88 -2.30
C GLU A 15 16.13 -16.34 -1.30
N THR A 16 16.25 -15.01 -1.17
CA THR A 16 17.37 -14.28 -0.56
C THR A 16 16.95 -13.25 0.49
N THR A 17 15.72 -13.26 1.01
CA THR A 17 15.34 -12.32 2.09
C THR A 17 15.86 -12.76 3.46
N GLY A 18 16.06 -14.06 3.69
CA GLY A 18 16.52 -14.61 4.97
C GLY A 18 15.46 -14.59 6.09
N TYR A 19 14.21 -14.21 5.78
CA TYR A 19 13.09 -14.21 6.72
C TYR A 19 11.76 -14.47 6.00
N THR A 20 10.76 -15.00 6.72
CA THR A 20 9.42 -15.27 6.18
C THR A 20 8.63 -13.98 6.02
N THR A 21 8.18 -13.69 4.79
CA THR A 21 7.39 -12.50 4.45
C THR A 21 5.98 -12.55 5.07
N LEU A 22 5.33 -11.39 5.19
CA LEU A 22 3.95 -11.30 5.63
C LEU A 22 3.01 -12.15 4.77
N PHE A 23 3.23 -12.13 3.45
CA PHE A 23 2.40 -12.90 2.50
C PHE A 23 2.57 -14.41 2.69
N GLU A 24 3.79 -14.90 2.90
CA GLU A 24 4.05 -16.32 3.15
C GLU A 24 3.40 -16.77 4.46
N LYS A 25 3.55 -16.00 5.54
CA LYS A 25 2.90 -16.27 6.83
C LYS A 25 1.38 -16.41 6.66
N ILE A 26 0.76 -15.49 5.92
CA ILE A 26 -0.69 -15.52 5.68
C ILE A 26 -1.06 -16.71 4.78
N THR A 27 -0.27 -16.99 3.75
CA THR A 27 -0.50 -18.14 2.85
C THR A 27 -0.45 -19.45 3.61
N GLU A 28 0.53 -19.62 4.49
CA GLU A 28 0.65 -20.78 5.38
C GLU A 28 -0.58 -20.93 6.29
N LEU A 29 -1.03 -19.83 6.90
CA LEU A 29 -2.25 -19.82 7.73
C LEU A 29 -3.53 -20.18 6.97
N THR A 30 -3.61 -19.87 5.66
CA THR A 30 -4.77 -20.25 4.83
C THR A 30 -4.76 -21.70 4.36
N GLY A 31 -3.61 -22.39 4.39
CA GLY A 31 -3.44 -23.68 3.73
C GLY A 31 -3.78 -23.65 2.23
N GLY A 32 -3.66 -22.48 1.58
CA GLY A 32 -4.02 -22.28 0.16
C GLY A 32 -5.51 -22.13 -0.13
N GLN A 33 -6.38 -22.11 0.89
CA GLN A 33 -7.82 -21.92 0.71
C GLN A 33 -8.19 -20.43 0.59
N LYS A 34 -9.26 -20.15 -0.17
CA LYS A 34 -9.83 -18.78 -0.24
C LYS A 34 -10.52 -18.48 1.08
N GLN A 35 -10.19 -17.34 1.69
CA GLN A 35 -10.84 -16.87 2.92
C GLN A 35 -11.63 -15.58 2.71
N SER A 36 -12.42 -15.18 3.70
CA SER A 36 -13.16 -13.91 3.67
C SER A 36 -12.22 -12.71 3.88
N PHE A 37 -12.65 -11.52 3.43
CA PHE A 37 -11.93 -10.27 3.69
C PHE A 37 -11.61 -10.08 5.18
N ASN A 38 -12.59 -10.30 6.05
CA ASN A 38 -12.41 -10.14 7.50
C ASN A 38 -11.34 -11.09 8.06
N TRP A 39 -11.27 -12.32 7.54
CA TRP A 39 -10.24 -13.28 7.92
C TRP A 39 -8.86 -12.77 7.52
N TYR A 40 -8.67 -12.35 6.25
CA TYR A 40 -7.37 -11.83 5.79
C TYR A 40 -6.95 -10.57 6.54
N LYS A 41 -7.89 -9.64 6.76
CA LYS A 41 -7.67 -8.45 7.57
C LYS A 41 -7.18 -8.81 8.97
N ASN A 42 -7.86 -9.73 9.65
CA ASN A 42 -7.48 -10.15 11.00
C ASN A 42 -6.13 -10.89 11.03
N ALA A 43 -5.83 -11.69 10.01
CA ALA A 43 -4.54 -12.37 9.87
C ALA A 43 -3.40 -11.36 9.69
N VAL A 44 -3.53 -10.40 8.77
CA VAL A 44 -2.57 -9.31 8.57
C VAL A 44 -2.34 -8.56 9.88
N LYS A 45 -3.40 -8.17 10.57
CA LYS A 45 -3.31 -7.45 11.85
C LYS A 45 -2.57 -8.26 12.90
N LYS A 46 -2.91 -9.54 13.06
CA LYS A 46 -2.26 -10.43 14.03
C LYS A 46 -0.77 -10.57 13.72
N SER A 47 -0.41 -10.82 12.46
CA SER A 47 1.00 -10.90 12.05
C SER A 47 1.76 -9.58 12.21
N ALA A 48 1.07 -8.44 12.06
CA ALA A 48 1.68 -7.13 12.22
C ALA A 48 1.91 -6.72 13.68
N MET A 49 1.22 -7.33 14.65
CA MET A 49 1.38 -7.01 16.07
C MET A 49 2.79 -7.30 16.61
N ASP A 50 3.48 -8.25 15.98
CA ASP A 50 4.84 -8.66 16.36
C ASP A 50 5.92 -7.69 15.84
N TYR A 51 5.56 -6.77 14.93
CA TYR A 51 6.50 -5.83 14.36
C TYR A 51 6.82 -4.67 15.31
N LYS A 52 8.01 -4.10 15.12
CA LYS A 52 8.46 -2.91 15.86
C LYS A 52 7.46 -1.79 15.65
N LYS A 53 7.15 -1.07 16.74
CA LYS A 53 6.31 0.12 16.71
C LYS A 53 7.18 1.35 16.70
N ASP A 54 6.93 2.22 15.75
CA ASP A 54 7.52 3.54 15.65
C ASP A 54 6.43 4.60 15.87
N PRO A 55 6.28 5.11 17.11
CA PRO A 55 5.33 6.18 17.41
C PRO A 55 5.87 7.57 17.00
N SER A 56 7.13 7.66 16.56
CA SER A 56 7.79 8.94 16.35
C SER A 56 7.23 9.65 15.12
N LYS A 57 7.05 10.97 15.26
CA LYS A 57 6.59 11.85 14.20
C LYS A 57 7.81 12.30 13.40
N ILE A 58 8.47 11.39 12.68
CA ILE A 58 9.51 11.77 11.71
C ILE A 58 8.78 12.20 10.44
N ILE A 59 8.34 13.45 10.44
CA ILE A 59 7.90 14.11 9.23
C ILE A 59 9.17 14.68 8.64
N ARG A 60 9.73 13.95 7.66
CA ARG A 60 10.74 14.51 6.76
C ARG A 60 10.04 15.57 5.89
N ASP A 61 9.60 16.65 6.52
CA ASP A 61 9.39 17.90 5.81
C ASP A 61 10.74 18.27 5.20
N GLU A 62 10.67 18.73 3.95
CA GLU A 62 11.78 19.06 3.06
C GLU A 62 12.59 20.28 3.56
N ARG A 63 12.90 20.38 4.85
CA ARG A 63 13.99 21.19 5.35
C ARG A 63 15.28 20.44 5.16
N ILE A 64 15.87 20.70 3.99
CA ILE A 64 17.30 20.96 3.84
C ILE A 64 17.92 21.30 5.20
N ASP A 65 18.65 20.36 5.79
CA ASP A 65 19.83 20.63 6.59
C ASP A 65 20.55 19.31 6.88
N ASN A 66 21.47 18.96 5.98
CA ASN A 66 22.86 18.55 6.25
C ASN A 66 23.19 17.65 7.46
N ARG A 67 22.26 16.85 8.00
CA ARG A 67 22.56 15.84 9.00
C ARG A 67 22.23 14.46 8.44
N GLY A 68 23.27 13.63 8.47
CA GLY A 68 23.41 12.24 8.00
C GLY A 68 22.16 11.50 7.55
N LYS A 69 22.30 10.77 6.43
CA LYS A 69 21.40 9.69 6.04
C LYS A 69 21.21 8.73 7.24
N GLU A 70 20.16 8.92 8.03
CA GLU A 70 19.59 7.81 8.79
C GLU A 70 19.07 6.84 7.74
N GLU A 71 19.89 5.82 7.49
CA GLU A 71 19.54 4.64 6.72
C GLU A 71 18.37 3.99 7.45
N GLU A 72 17.15 4.33 7.04
CA GLU A 72 15.98 3.57 7.45
C GLU A 72 16.17 2.14 6.95
N THR A 73 16.16 1.20 7.89
CA THR A 73 16.26 -0.23 7.58
C THR A 73 14.99 -0.66 6.84
N ASP A 74 15.17 -1.38 5.73
CA ASP A 74 14.07 -1.89 4.91
C ASP A 74 13.38 -3.07 5.62
N GLU A 75 12.49 -2.76 6.56
CA GLU A 75 11.81 -3.71 7.44
C GLU A 75 10.33 -3.38 7.58
N ASN A 76 9.50 -4.37 7.91
CA ASN A 76 8.10 -4.14 8.24
C ASN A 76 7.97 -3.50 9.63
N ILE A 77 7.33 -2.35 9.71
CA ILE A 77 7.23 -1.54 10.93
C ILE A 77 5.80 -1.00 11.07
N LEU A 78 5.29 -0.92 12.30
CA LEU A 78 4.05 -0.21 12.59
C LEU A 78 4.33 1.27 12.85
N ARG A 79 3.77 2.17 12.04
CA ARG A 79 3.96 3.63 12.16
C ARG A 79 2.66 4.35 12.49
N ALA A 80 2.77 5.40 13.29
CA ALA A 80 1.65 6.32 13.53
C ALA A 80 1.49 7.37 12.41
N TYR A 81 2.56 7.65 11.65
CA TYR A 81 2.60 8.68 10.61
C TYR A 81 3.17 8.12 9.31
N ALA A 82 2.73 8.68 8.19
CA ALA A 82 3.12 8.23 6.86
C ALA A 82 4.43 8.89 6.44
N VAL A 83 5.33 8.14 5.81
CA VAL A 83 6.57 8.65 5.23
C VAL A 83 6.48 8.61 3.71
N SER A 84 6.88 9.71 3.06
CA SER A 84 6.92 9.78 1.59
C SER A 84 7.85 8.72 1.03
N GLY A 85 7.39 8.00 0.00
CA GLY A 85 8.15 6.95 -0.68
C GLY A 85 7.94 5.53 -0.16
N HIS A 86 7.11 5.36 0.88
CA HIS A 86 6.82 4.07 1.52
C HIS A 86 5.46 3.50 1.09
N LEU A 87 5.25 2.20 1.29
CA LEU A 87 4.01 1.49 1.00
C LEU A 87 3.34 1.07 2.30
N TYR A 88 2.10 1.49 2.52
CA TYR A 88 1.38 1.22 3.77
C TYR A 88 0.10 0.42 3.56
N MET A 89 -0.19 -0.45 4.52
CA MET A 89 -1.53 -1.00 4.77
C MET A 89 -2.10 -0.40 6.05
N PHE A 90 -3.37 0.01 6.04
CA PHE A 90 -3.99 0.59 7.24
C PHE A 90 -5.52 0.50 7.20
N GLU A 91 -6.17 0.63 8.36
CA GLU A 91 -7.62 0.79 8.43
C GLU A 91 -8.00 2.26 8.25
N TYR A 92 -9.02 2.52 7.43
CA TYR A 92 -9.45 3.88 7.12
C TYR A 92 -10.96 4.09 7.30
N LYS A 93 -11.31 5.16 8.02
CA LYS A 93 -12.68 5.57 8.30
C LYS A 93 -12.94 6.98 7.74
N ALA A 94 -13.17 7.05 6.43
CA ALA A 94 -13.47 8.31 5.77
C ALA A 94 -14.76 8.93 6.33
N LYS A 95 -14.68 10.16 6.82
CA LYS A 95 -15.84 10.93 7.32
C LYS A 95 -16.49 11.79 6.22
N THR A 96 -15.83 11.91 5.09
CA THR A 96 -16.21 12.80 4.00
C THR A 96 -17.45 12.30 3.26
N ARG A 97 -18.50 13.14 3.18
CA ARG A 97 -19.81 12.77 2.60
C ARG A 97 -19.82 12.69 1.07
N TRP A 98 -18.92 13.39 0.38
CA TRP A 98 -18.92 13.49 -1.09
C TRP A 98 -18.07 12.44 -1.80
N LEU A 99 -17.45 11.51 -1.07
CA LEU A 99 -16.74 10.39 -1.70
C LEU A 99 -17.78 9.39 -2.25
N PRO A 100 -17.73 9.04 -3.55
CA PRO A 100 -18.66 8.08 -4.14
C PRO A 100 -18.51 6.70 -3.49
N TYR A 101 -17.27 6.31 -3.20
CA TYR A 101 -16.88 5.15 -2.40
C TYR A 101 -15.42 5.31 -1.97
N TYR A 102 -14.97 4.49 -1.03
CA TYR A 102 -13.58 4.43 -0.61
C TYR A 102 -13.20 3.05 -0.10
N ASP A 103 -11.90 2.76 -0.13
CA ASP A 103 -11.32 1.56 0.46
C ASP A 103 -11.16 1.70 1.97
N THR A 104 -11.66 0.73 2.71
CA THR A 104 -11.60 0.68 4.17
C THR A 104 -10.30 0.07 4.70
N PHE A 105 -9.55 -0.62 3.84
CA PHE A 105 -8.23 -1.16 4.15
C PHE A 105 -7.23 -0.86 3.02
N PRO A 106 -6.87 0.43 2.82
CA PRO A 106 -6.03 0.85 1.70
C PRO A 106 -4.64 0.21 1.67
N LEU A 107 -4.13 -0.02 0.46
CA LEU A 107 -2.72 -0.32 0.18
C LEU A 107 -2.10 0.84 -0.61
N VAL A 108 -1.43 1.75 0.09
CA VAL A 108 -1.09 3.08 -0.46
C VAL A 108 0.41 3.29 -0.55
N TYR A 109 0.90 3.54 -1.76
CA TYR A 109 2.22 4.09 -1.97
C TYR A 109 2.17 5.61 -1.76
N VAL A 110 2.83 6.12 -0.71
CA VAL A 110 2.74 7.52 -0.30
C VAL A 110 3.66 8.38 -1.16
N MET A 111 3.09 9.36 -1.86
CA MET A 111 3.84 10.29 -2.69
C MET A 111 4.25 11.55 -1.91
N LYS A 112 3.35 12.04 -1.05
CA LYS A 112 3.59 13.20 -0.19
C LYS A 112 2.89 13.00 1.15
N ALA A 113 3.63 13.19 2.23
CA ALA A 113 3.12 13.17 3.59
C ALA A 113 3.32 14.53 4.28
N SER A 114 2.40 14.83 5.19
CA SER A 114 2.39 15.98 6.09
C SER A 114 1.83 15.49 7.45
N PRO A 115 1.89 16.30 8.53
CA PRO A 115 1.44 15.85 9.84
C PRO A 115 0.02 15.29 9.89
N ASP A 116 -0.90 16.01 9.27
CA ASP A 116 -2.34 15.77 9.41
C ASP A 116 -2.94 15.03 8.22
N GLU A 117 -2.17 14.92 7.14
CA GLU A 117 -2.62 14.33 5.88
C GLU A 117 -1.48 13.75 5.06
N PHE A 118 -1.81 12.80 4.21
CA PHE A 118 -0.91 12.28 3.20
C PHE A 118 -1.67 11.97 1.93
N SER A 119 -0.95 11.96 0.81
CA SER A 119 -1.50 11.63 -0.50
C SER A 119 -0.61 10.63 -1.22
N GLY A 120 -1.25 9.74 -1.96
CA GLY A 120 -0.56 8.61 -2.54
C GLY A 120 -1.45 7.81 -3.47
N VAL A 121 -0.89 6.71 -3.96
CA VAL A 121 -1.54 5.82 -4.91
C VAL A 121 -2.08 4.61 -4.17
N ASN A 122 -3.40 4.46 -4.09
CA ASN A 122 -4.01 3.24 -3.58
C ASN A 122 -4.04 2.17 -4.69
N LEU A 123 -3.24 1.12 -4.50
CA LEU A 123 -3.11 0.04 -5.47
C LEU A 123 -4.37 -0.83 -5.56
N HIS A 124 -5.22 -0.83 -4.54
CA HIS A 124 -6.47 -1.62 -4.54
C HIS A 124 -7.50 -1.17 -5.58
N TYR A 125 -7.41 0.08 -6.05
CA TYR A 125 -8.27 0.61 -7.12
C TYR A 125 -7.95 0.01 -8.49
N MET A 126 -6.89 -0.79 -8.61
CA MET A 126 -6.52 -1.52 -9.82
C MET A 126 -6.69 -3.01 -9.62
N ALA A 127 -6.99 -3.73 -10.72
CA ALA A 127 -6.94 -5.18 -10.72
C ALA A 127 -5.50 -5.69 -10.42
N PRO A 128 -5.33 -6.87 -9.78
CA PRO A 128 -4.02 -7.38 -9.36
C PRO A 128 -2.93 -7.38 -10.44
N LYS A 129 -3.28 -7.75 -11.69
CA LYS A 129 -2.33 -7.73 -12.83
C LYS A 129 -1.73 -6.34 -13.08
N LYS A 130 -2.53 -5.28 -12.91
CA LYS A 130 -2.09 -3.89 -13.09
C LYS A 130 -1.23 -3.40 -11.92
N ARG A 131 -1.51 -3.89 -10.70
CA ARG A 131 -0.67 -3.61 -9.52
C ARG A 131 0.76 -4.09 -9.72
N ILE A 132 0.95 -5.30 -10.27
CA ILE A 132 2.28 -5.87 -10.56
C ILE A 132 3.08 -4.93 -11.48
N MET A 133 2.45 -4.43 -12.56
CA MET A 133 3.10 -3.49 -13.48
C MET A 133 3.49 -2.16 -12.80
N VAL A 134 2.64 -1.66 -11.89
CA VAL A 134 2.92 -0.44 -11.13
C VAL A 134 4.06 -0.65 -10.14
N ILE A 135 4.05 -1.75 -9.37
CA ILE A 135 5.13 -2.08 -8.43
C ILE A 135 6.47 -2.20 -9.17
N LYS A 136 6.51 -2.92 -10.30
CA LYS A 136 7.73 -3.02 -11.11
C LYS A 136 8.29 -1.64 -11.47
N LYS A 137 7.43 -0.73 -11.94
CA LYS A 137 7.85 0.65 -12.26
C LYS A 137 8.32 1.42 -11.02
N LEU A 138 7.64 1.27 -9.88
CA LEU A 138 8.02 1.91 -8.63
C LEU A 138 9.39 1.43 -8.12
N MET A 139 9.67 0.13 -8.25
CA MET A 139 10.98 -0.46 -7.93
C MET A 139 12.09 0.06 -8.85
N GLU A 140 11.77 0.30 -10.13
CA GLU A 140 12.66 0.98 -11.10
C GLU A 140 12.73 2.52 -10.90
N GLY A 141 12.12 3.05 -9.85
CA GLY A 141 12.14 4.49 -9.55
C GLY A 141 11.22 5.35 -10.43
N ARG A 142 10.24 4.74 -11.10
CA ARG A 142 9.28 5.41 -11.99
C ARG A 142 7.87 5.36 -11.41
N ILE A 143 7.22 6.51 -11.38
CA ILE A 143 5.81 6.63 -11.03
C ILE A 143 5.04 6.71 -12.35
N ASP A 144 4.16 5.75 -12.59
CA ASP A 144 3.29 5.75 -13.78
C ASP A 144 1.97 5.02 -13.48
N VAL A 145 0.99 5.77 -13.01
CA VAL A 145 -0.26 5.24 -12.43
C VAL A 145 -1.48 5.98 -12.96
N PRO A 146 -2.66 5.35 -13.07
CA PRO A 146 -3.89 6.07 -13.35
C PRO A 146 -4.18 7.12 -12.27
N LYS A 147 -4.58 8.33 -12.66
CA LYS A 147 -4.94 9.41 -11.72
C LYS A 147 -6.04 9.00 -10.75
N ARG A 148 -6.92 8.10 -11.17
CA ARG A 148 -8.04 7.62 -10.36
C ARG A 148 -7.63 6.85 -9.11
N CYS A 149 -6.42 6.32 -9.09
CA CYS A 149 -5.85 5.63 -7.94
C CYS A 149 -5.18 6.62 -6.96
N PHE A 150 -5.08 7.90 -7.30
CA PHE A 150 -4.49 8.92 -6.45
C PHE A 150 -5.53 9.41 -5.45
N HIS A 151 -5.23 9.25 -4.16
CA HIS A 151 -6.11 9.63 -3.07
C HIS A 151 -5.37 10.42 -2.00
N LYS A 152 -6.14 11.23 -1.28
CA LYS A 152 -5.72 11.97 -0.10
C LYS A 152 -6.39 11.37 1.13
N TYR A 153 -5.60 11.21 2.18
CA TYR A 153 -5.98 10.62 3.45
C TYR A 153 -5.69 11.61 4.56
N LEU A 154 -6.57 11.67 5.56
CA LEU A 154 -6.33 12.41 6.79
C LEU A 154 -5.79 11.45 7.84
N THR A 155 -4.67 11.79 8.48
CA THR A 155 -4.05 10.98 9.54
C THR A 155 -5.04 10.74 10.67
N SER A 156 -5.89 11.72 10.99
CA SER A 156 -6.96 11.62 12.00
C SER A 156 -8.10 10.64 11.67
N GLN A 157 -8.14 10.11 10.44
CA GLN A 157 -9.13 9.13 9.97
C GLN A 157 -8.53 7.73 9.77
N VAL A 158 -7.22 7.58 10.00
CA VAL A 158 -6.56 6.28 10.12
C VAL A 158 -6.94 5.67 11.47
N ASP A 159 -7.39 4.42 11.45
CA ASP A 159 -7.81 3.68 12.64
C ASP A 159 -6.65 2.81 13.14
N GLY A 160 -5.89 3.33 14.10
CA GLY A 160 -4.72 2.64 14.67
C GLY A 160 -3.41 2.99 13.95
N MET A 161 -2.45 2.05 13.98
CA MET A 161 -1.15 2.21 13.30
C MET A 161 -1.21 1.69 11.86
N MET A 162 -0.37 2.29 11.02
CA MET A 162 -0.15 1.87 9.64
C MET A 162 0.97 0.85 9.59
N LEU A 163 0.77 -0.23 8.84
CA LEU A 163 1.81 -1.20 8.54
C LEU A 163 2.64 -0.69 7.37
N ASP A 164 3.86 -0.24 7.67
CA ASP A 164 4.91 0.06 6.70
C ASP A 164 5.46 -1.26 6.17
N LEU A 165 5.46 -1.43 4.85
CA LEU A 165 5.95 -2.63 4.20
C LEU A 165 7.35 -2.40 3.65
N ALA A 166 8.25 -3.34 3.97
CA ALA A 166 9.56 -3.44 3.35
C ALA A 166 9.40 -3.49 1.82
N SER A 167 10.27 -2.78 1.10
CA SER A 167 10.30 -2.74 -0.37
C SER A 167 10.38 -4.13 -0.99
N LYS A 168 11.08 -5.06 -0.32
CA LYS A 168 11.20 -6.47 -0.72
C LYS A 168 9.87 -7.24 -0.69
N GLU A 169 8.86 -6.74 0.02
CA GLU A 169 7.55 -7.40 0.16
C GLU A 169 6.45 -6.76 -0.68
N TRP A 170 6.73 -5.70 -1.42
CA TRP A 170 5.70 -4.96 -2.17
C TRP A 170 5.00 -5.81 -3.24
N ASP A 171 5.73 -6.70 -3.90
CA ASP A 171 5.24 -7.59 -4.95
C ASP A 171 4.32 -8.70 -4.42
N THR A 172 4.60 -9.21 -3.22
CA THR A 172 3.77 -10.22 -2.55
C THR A 172 2.57 -9.58 -1.84
N ALA A 173 2.76 -8.41 -1.23
CA ALA A 173 1.72 -7.68 -0.52
C ALA A 173 0.52 -7.28 -1.41
N ILE A 174 0.76 -6.90 -2.68
CA ILE A 174 -0.30 -6.53 -3.63
C ILE A 174 -1.24 -7.69 -4.00
N LEU A 175 -0.85 -8.93 -3.70
CA LEU A 175 -1.60 -10.15 -4.01
C LEU A 175 -2.58 -10.53 -2.89
N LEU A 176 -2.49 -9.90 -1.72
CA LEU A 176 -3.44 -10.12 -0.63
C LEU A 176 -4.83 -9.60 -1.04
N PRO A 177 -5.90 -10.42 -0.93
CA PRO A 177 -7.26 -10.02 -1.30
C PRO A 177 -7.92 -9.22 -0.15
N ILE A 178 -7.32 -8.08 0.19
CA ILE A 178 -7.71 -7.22 1.32
C ILE A 178 -8.30 -5.88 0.86
N GLU A 179 -8.65 -5.75 -0.42
CA GLU A 179 -9.44 -4.61 -0.89
C GLU A 179 -10.89 -4.70 -0.38
N ASN A 180 -11.39 -3.64 0.27
CA ASN A 180 -12.78 -3.60 0.73
C ASN A 180 -13.37 -2.20 0.56
N PHE A 181 -14.19 -2.04 -0.47
CA PHE A 181 -14.79 -0.76 -0.83
C PHE A 181 -16.19 -0.60 -0.26
N VAL A 182 -16.47 0.62 0.21
CA VAL A 182 -17.78 1.00 0.73
C VAL A 182 -18.17 2.37 0.20
N ARG A 183 -19.48 2.58 0.03
CA ARG A 183 -20.07 3.87 -0.31
C ARG A 183 -20.98 4.38 0.79
N ASN A 184 -21.02 5.70 0.91
CA ASN A 184 -21.99 6.39 1.75
C ASN A 184 -23.17 6.80 0.88
N VAL A 185 -24.39 6.40 1.24
CA VAL A 185 -25.60 6.81 0.52
C VAL A 185 -26.20 8.03 1.22
N LYS A 186 -26.49 9.08 0.45
CA LYS A 186 -27.07 10.32 0.96
C LYS A 186 -28.42 10.01 1.64
N GLY A 187 -28.54 10.29 2.94
CA GLY A 187 -29.78 10.06 3.70
C GLY A 187 -29.87 8.68 4.37
N SER A 188 -28.87 7.82 4.19
CA SER A 188 -28.74 6.58 4.94
C SER A 188 -27.62 6.71 5.98
N ALA A 189 -27.84 6.19 7.19
CA ALA A 189 -26.84 6.18 8.25
C ALA A 189 -25.74 5.12 8.02
N GLY A 190 -25.90 4.25 7.01
CA GLY A 190 -25.05 3.08 6.79
C GLY A 190 -24.04 3.21 5.64
N ARG A 191 -22.95 2.44 5.76
CA ARG A 191 -21.98 2.17 4.69
C ARG A 191 -22.46 0.96 3.91
N PHE A 192 -22.59 1.09 2.60
CA PHE A 192 -23.00 -0.01 1.72
C PHE A 192 -21.78 -0.59 1.00
N PRO A 193 -21.69 -1.92 0.86
CA PRO A 193 -20.64 -2.54 0.05
C PRO A 193 -20.64 -1.98 -1.37
N TYR A 194 -19.44 -1.78 -1.92
CA TYR A 194 -19.22 -1.45 -3.31
C TYR A 194 -18.25 -2.48 -3.88
N THR A 195 -18.58 -3.13 -4.98
CA THR A 195 -17.77 -4.27 -5.46
C THR A 195 -16.48 -3.76 -6.09
N LYS A 196 -15.38 -4.46 -5.83
CA LYS A 196 -14.07 -4.10 -6.38
C LYS A 196 -14.03 -4.19 -7.90
N GLU A 197 -14.81 -5.09 -8.49
CA GLU A 197 -14.92 -5.24 -9.94
C GLU A 197 -15.44 -3.95 -10.58
N LEU A 198 -16.45 -3.30 -10.00
CA LEU A 198 -16.94 -2.00 -10.46
C LEU A 198 -15.88 -0.90 -10.29
N VAL A 199 -15.15 -0.91 -9.18
CA VAL A 199 -14.03 0.05 -8.98
C VAL A 199 -12.98 -0.09 -10.07
N TRP A 200 -12.65 -1.33 -10.43
CA TRP A 200 -11.65 -1.63 -11.45
C TRP A 200 -12.13 -1.25 -12.85
N GLU A 201 -13.37 -1.56 -13.21
CA GLU A 201 -13.99 -1.16 -14.48
C GLU A 201 -13.94 0.37 -14.65
N GLU A 202 -14.44 1.11 -13.67
CA GLU A 202 -14.44 2.57 -13.74
C GLU A 202 -13.01 3.17 -13.70
N THR A 203 -12.02 2.43 -13.20
CA THR A 203 -10.59 2.80 -13.24
C THR A 203 -9.97 2.53 -14.60
N ASP A 204 -10.45 1.50 -15.28
CA ASP A 204 -10.01 1.10 -16.59
C ASP A 204 -10.56 2.04 -17.67
N ASP A 205 -11.78 2.54 -17.52
CA ASP A 205 -12.38 3.57 -18.39
C ASP A 205 -11.53 4.85 -18.47
N LYS A 206 -10.85 5.18 -17.37
CA LYS A 206 -10.00 6.38 -17.26
C LYS A 206 -8.50 6.03 -17.23
N TYR A 207 -8.12 4.84 -17.70
CA TYR A 207 -6.78 4.32 -17.56
C TYR A 207 -5.68 5.18 -18.20
N TYR A 208 -6.00 5.87 -19.29
CA TYR A 208 -5.04 6.70 -20.02
C TYR A 208 -4.76 8.06 -19.36
N ASP A 209 -5.63 8.50 -18.44
CA ASP A 209 -5.38 9.70 -17.64
C ASP A 209 -4.44 9.35 -16.46
N ARG A 210 -3.13 9.55 -16.69
CA ARG A 210 -2.07 9.01 -15.84
C ARG A 210 -1.23 10.11 -15.19
N ILE A 211 -0.73 9.80 -13.99
CA ILE A 211 0.34 10.54 -13.32
C ILE A 211 1.66 9.87 -13.70
N ARG A 212 2.59 10.64 -14.27
CA ARG A 212 3.94 10.19 -14.58
C ARG A 212 4.95 11.02 -13.80
N GLY A 213 6.01 10.39 -13.30
CA GLY A 213 7.07 11.07 -12.56
C GLY A 213 8.24 10.15 -12.23
N ARG A 214 9.29 10.71 -11.63
CA ARG A 214 10.35 9.93 -10.98
C ARG A 214 10.07 9.82 -9.49
N ARG A 215 10.34 8.65 -8.92
CA ARG A 215 10.36 8.44 -7.48
C ARG A 215 11.59 9.13 -6.90
N ILE A 216 11.39 9.95 -5.87
CA ILE A 216 12.50 10.42 -5.04
C ILE A 216 12.83 9.28 -4.08
N ILE A 217 13.83 8.46 -4.41
CA ILE A 217 14.28 7.35 -3.56
C ILE A 217 15.17 7.93 -2.46
N ARG A 218 14.59 8.22 -1.29
CA ARG A 218 15.32 8.53 -0.06
C ARG A 218 14.69 7.72 1.07
N GLY A 219 15.25 6.56 1.42
CA GLY A 219 14.78 5.82 2.60
C GLY A 219 14.79 4.30 2.53
N TYR A 220 15.03 3.68 1.38
CA TYR A 220 15.32 2.24 1.33
C TYR A 220 16.80 2.09 1.02
N GLY A 221 17.63 1.95 2.06
CA GLY A 221 19.08 2.03 1.92
C GLY A 221 19.67 0.89 1.07
N ASN A 222 20.34 1.24 -0.03
CA ASN A 222 21.75 0.87 -0.21
C ASN A 222 22.52 1.93 -1.03
N ARG A 223 23.84 1.98 -0.81
CA ARG A 223 24.72 3.15 -0.96
C ARG A 223 25.70 3.05 -2.15
N LYS A 224 25.45 2.19 -3.15
CA LYS A 224 26.40 1.88 -4.24
C LYS A 224 25.94 2.07 -5.70
N ASP A 225 24.69 2.38 -6.01
CA ASP A 225 24.25 2.54 -7.42
C ASP A 225 24.13 3.99 -7.89
N THR A 226 24.96 4.89 -7.36
CA THR A 226 25.11 6.23 -7.96
C THR A 226 26.58 6.62 -8.01
N GLU A 227 27.44 5.67 -8.39
CA GLU A 227 28.66 6.03 -9.09
C GLU A 227 28.34 6.23 -10.57
N MET A 228 28.67 7.43 -11.04
CA MET A 228 28.79 7.86 -12.43
C MET A 228 27.49 7.98 -13.25
N VAL A 229 26.97 9.20 -13.28
CA VAL A 229 26.66 9.82 -14.57
C VAL A 229 27.36 11.17 -14.60
N LYS A 230 28.51 11.20 -15.29
CA LYS A 230 29.02 12.44 -15.90
C LYS A 230 28.09 12.86 -17.03
#